data_AF-A0A6L8XYM2-F1
#
_entry.id   AF-A0A6L8XYM2-F1
#
_cell.length_a   1.000
_cell.length_b   1.000
_cell.length_c   1.000
_cell.angle_alpha   90.00
_cell.angle_beta   90.00
_cell.angle_gamma   90.00
#
_symmetry.space_group_name_H-M   'P 1'
#
loop_
_entity.id
_entity.type
_entity.pdbx_description
1 polymer ?
#
loop_
_entity_poly.entity_id
_entity_poly.type
_entity_poly.pdbx_seq_one_letter_code
_entity_poly.pdbx_strand_id
1 'polypeptide(L)'
;MENIMLLILGVVISVMGIVNIKGNISTIHSYNRRKVKEEDIPKYGKAVGTGTLIIGISLVLGFIVSFWSEEIMGFIILPAVIVGLGFMLYGQIKYNKGIF
;
A
#
# COMPACT_ATOMS: atom_id res chain seq x y z
N MET A 1 -24.54 -3.73 -2.95
CA MET A 1 -23.50 -4.78 -2.82
C MET A 1 -22.36 -4.61 -3.84
N GLU A 2 -22.45 -3.70 -4.81
CA GLU A 2 -21.47 -3.57 -5.90
C GLU A 2 -20.04 -3.18 -5.44
N ASN A 3 -19.90 -2.50 -4.30
CA ASN A 3 -18.59 -2.04 -3.80
C ASN A 3 -17.98 -2.93 -2.69
N ILE A 4 -18.56 -4.09 -2.38
CA ILE A 4 -18.06 -4.96 -1.29
C ILE A 4 -16.61 -5.41 -1.51
N MET A 5 -16.18 -5.51 -2.77
CA MET A 5 -14.80 -5.83 -3.12
C MET A 5 -13.80 -4.77 -2.64
N LEU A 6 -14.18 -3.49 -2.60
CA LEU A 6 -13.33 -2.42 -2.07
C LEU A 6 -13.04 -2.63 -0.58
N LEU A 7 -14.03 -3.07 0.19
CA LEU A 7 -13.85 -3.38 1.61
C LEU A 7 -12.91 -4.57 1.81
N ILE A 8 -13.16 -5.68 1.09
CA ILE A 8 -12.36 -6.90 1.20
C ILE A 8 -10.90 -6.61 0.84
N LEU A 9 -10.67 -5.99 -0.33
CA LEU A 9 -9.33 -5.61 -0.77
C LEU A 9 -8.68 -4.60 0.18
N GLY A 10 -9.43 -3.58 0.61
CA GLY A 10 -8.95 -2.57 1.54
C GLY A 10 -8.43 -3.17 2.83
N VAL A 11 -9.20 -4.08 3.46
CA VAL A 11 -8.79 -4.78 4.68
C VAL A 11 -7.52 -5.62 4.45
N VAL A 12 -7.50 -6.45 3.40
CA VAL A 12 -6.34 -7.31 3.09
C VAL A 12 -5.07 -6.48 2.85
N ILE A 13 -5.18 -5.43 2.03
CA ILE A 13 -4.07 -4.54 1.70
C ILE A 13 -3.60 -3.78 2.95
N SER A 14 -4.51 -3.29 3.80
CA SER A 14 -4.14 -2.66 5.06
C SER A 14 -3.38 -3.60 5.99
N VAL A 15 -3.81 -4.86 6.11
CA VAL A 15 -3.10 -5.88 6.92
C VAL A 15 -1.69 -6.11 6.36
N MET A 16 -1.53 -6.29 5.04
CA MET A 16 -0.21 -6.43 4.41
C MET A 16 0.67 -5.20 4.64
N GLY A 17 0.11 -3.99 4.54
CA GLY A 17 0.81 -2.75 4.85
C GLY A 17 1.34 -2.71 6.27
N ILE A 18 0.52 -3.08 7.26
CA ILE A 18 0.92 -3.14 8.67
C ILE A 18 2.01 -4.20 8.90
N VAL A 19 1.89 -5.38 8.29
CA VAL A 19 2.91 -6.45 8.37
C VAL A 19 4.25 -5.97 7.83
N ASN A 20 4.24 -5.29 6.68
CA ASN A 20 5.44 -4.70 6.08
C ASN A 20 6.05 -3.59 6.95
N ILE A 21 5.23 -2.71 7.54
CA ILE A 21 5.68 -1.64 8.44
C ILE A 21 6.39 -2.21 9.68
N LYS A 22 5.93 -3.36 10.19
CA LYS A 22 6.58 -4.08 11.30
C LYS A 22 7.89 -4.78 10.91
N GLY A 23 8.36 -4.61 9.68
CA GLY A 23 9.63 -5.14 9.19
C GLY A 23 9.52 -6.53 8.55
N ASN A 24 8.33 -7.12 8.50
CA ASN A 24 8.14 -8.39 7.80
C ASN A 24 7.84 -8.14 6.31
N ILE A 25 8.91 -8.16 5.50
CA ILE A 25 8.82 -7.92 4.06
C ILE A 25 8.56 -9.19 3.23
N SER A 26 8.19 -10.31 3.87
CA SER A 26 7.93 -11.58 3.16
C SER A 26 6.73 -11.52 2.22
N THR A 27 5.78 -10.61 2.50
CA THR A 27 4.60 -10.36 1.67
C THR A 27 4.91 -9.53 0.42
N ILE A 28 6.10 -8.93 0.34
CA ILE A 28 6.59 -8.24 -0.83
C ILE A 28 7.25 -9.27 -1.75
N HIS A 29 6.93 -9.21 -3.04
CA HIS A 29 7.51 -10.10 -4.05
C HIS A 29 9.03 -10.16 -3.94
N SER A 30 9.58 -11.38 -4.11
CA SER A 30 11.01 -11.65 -3.91
C SER A 30 11.92 -10.76 -4.75
N TYR A 31 11.54 -10.47 -6.01
CA TYR A 31 12.31 -9.59 -6.87
C TYR A 31 12.41 -8.17 -6.30
N ASN A 32 11.31 -7.59 -5.83
CA ASN A 32 11.29 -6.25 -5.24
C ASN A 32 12.09 -6.09 -3.95
N ARG A 33 12.54 -7.17 -3.32
CA ARG A 33 13.36 -7.13 -2.10
C ARG A 33 14.75 -7.76 -2.25
N ARG A 34 15.13 -8.18 -3.46
CA ARG A 34 16.34 -8.98 -3.71
C ARG A 34 17.65 -8.21 -3.44
N LYS A 35 17.66 -6.89 -3.63
CA LYS A 35 18.84 -6.02 -3.44
C LYS A 35 18.77 -5.21 -2.13
N VAL A 36 17.72 -5.40 -1.33
CA VAL A 36 17.56 -4.73 -0.04
C VAL A 36 18.55 -5.33 0.95
N LYS A 37 19.41 -4.50 1.51
CA LYS A 37 20.34 -4.93 2.57
C LYS A 37 19.58 -5.27 3.84
N GLU A 38 20.08 -6.22 4.63
CA GLU A 38 19.44 -6.64 5.89
C GLU A 38 19.22 -5.47 6.85
N GLU A 39 20.20 -4.58 6.99
CA GLU A 39 20.13 -3.36 7.80
C GLU A 39 19.04 -2.37 7.37
N ASP A 40 18.62 -2.42 6.10
CA ASP A 40 17.62 -1.54 5.51
C ASP A 40 16.22 -2.15 5.51
N ILE A 41 16.06 -3.44 5.83
CA ILE A 41 14.76 -4.15 5.84
C ILE A 41 13.68 -3.38 6.63
N PRO A 42 13.93 -2.90 7.87
CA PRO A 42 12.91 -2.16 8.62
C PRO A 42 12.49 -0.87 7.93
N LYS A 43 13.44 -0.15 7.31
CA LYS A 43 13.18 1.14 6.63
C LYS A 43 12.46 0.92 5.30
N TYR A 44 12.85 -0.09 4.56
CA TYR A 44 12.22 -0.51 3.31
C TYR A 44 10.78 -0.98 3.55
N GLY A 45 10.59 -1.89 4.52
CA GLY A 45 9.27 -2.37 4.93
C GLY A 45 8.36 -1.23 5.38
N LYS A 46 8.88 -0.27 6.15
CA LYS A 46 8.15 0.95 6.51
C LYS A 46 7.76 1.79 5.30
N ALA A 47 8.66 2.01 4.34
CA ALA A 47 8.36 2.82 3.15
C ALA A 47 7.29 2.15 2.27
N VAL A 48 7.51 0.90 1.85
CA VAL A 48 6.57 0.15 1.01
C VAL A 48 5.25 -0.08 1.75
N GLY A 49 5.32 -0.54 3.00
CA GLY A 49 4.15 -0.82 3.82
C GLY A 49 3.30 0.41 4.14
N THR A 50 3.90 1.60 4.30
CA THR A 50 3.14 2.86 4.43
C THR A 50 2.36 3.14 3.16
N GLY A 51 2.99 3.01 1.99
CA GLY A 51 2.30 3.18 0.72
C GLY A 51 1.16 2.19 0.53
N THR A 52 1.39 0.92 0.89
CA THR A 52 0.36 -0.13 0.88
C THR A 52 -0.79 0.21 1.82
N LEU A 53 -0.50 0.66 3.05
CA LEU A 53 -1.52 0.98 4.05
C LEU A 53 -2.39 2.18 3.65
N ILE A 54 -1.79 3.23 3.04
CA ILE A 54 -2.52 4.39 2.52
C ILE A 54 -3.58 3.94 1.49
N ILE A 55 -3.20 3.04 0.58
CA ILE A 55 -4.12 2.49 -0.42
C ILE A 55 -5.18 1.62 0.25
N GLY A 56 -4.80 0.73 1.18
CA GLY A 56 -5.77 -0.11 1.88
C GLY A 56 -6.84 0.69 2.62
N ILE A 57 -6.42 1.72 3.36
CA ILE A 57 -7.34 2.60 4.10
C ILE A 57 -8.23 3.39 3.14
N SER A 58 -7.70 3.92 2.03
CA SER A 58 -8.52 4.67 1.08
C SER A 58 -9.58 3.81 0.41
N LEU A 59 -9.34 2.52 0.19
CA LEU A 59 -10.35 1.58 -0.32
C LEU A 59 -11.44 1.30 0.73
N VAL A 60 -11.09 1.16 2.01
CA VAL A 60 -12.09 1.01 3.09
C VAL A 60 -12.94 2.28 3.22
N LEU A 61 -12.30 3.46 3.20
CA LEU A 61 -13.01 4.74 3.21
C LEU A 61 -13.85 4.93 1.96
N GLY A 62 -13.34 4.53 0.80
CA GLY A 62 -14.07 4.56 -0.47
C GLY A 62 -15.33 3.69 -0.44
N PHE A 63 -15.25 2.48 0.12
CA PHE A 63 -16.42 1.65 0.35
C PHE A 63 -17.47 2.35 1.23
N ILE A 64 -17.05 2.94 2.35
CA ILE A 64 -17.96 3.68 3.23
C ILE A 64 -18.60 4.84 2.45
N VAL A 65 -17.80 5.68 1.81
CA VAL A 65 -18.32 6.86 1.10
C VAL A 65 -19.19 6.50 -0.11
N SER A 66 -19.03 5.31 -0.69
CA SER A 66 -19.86 4.84 -1.79
C SER A 66 -21.34 4.70 -1.46
N PHE A 67 -21.73 4.65 -0.17
CA PHE A 67 -23.13 4.72 0.23
C PHE A 67 -23.79 6.09 -0.01
N TRP A 68 -22.98 7.14 -0.24
CA TRP A 68 -23.45 8.51 -0.44
C TRP A 68 -23.06 9.10 -1.79
N SER A 69 -21.83 8.86 -2.27
CA SER A 69 -21.35 9.44 -3.54
C SER A 69 -20.16 8.67 -4.12
N GLU A 70 -20.34 8.15 -5.33
CA GLU A 70 -19.26 7.54 -6.10
C GLU A 70 -18.23 8.55 -6.59
N GLU A 71 -18.64 9.80 -6.81
CA GLU A 71 -17.75 10.89 -7.20
C GLU A 71 -16.75 11.19 -6.07
N ILE A 72 -17.23 11.36 -4.84
CA ILE A 72 -16.38 11.60 -3.67
C ILE A 72 -15.48 10.38 -3.39
N MET A 73 -16.01 9.15 -3.57
CA MET A 73 -15.21 7.93 -3.50
C MET A 73 -14.00 8.01 -4.46
N GLY A 74 -14.21 8.44 -5.70
CA GLY A 74 -13.14 8.66 -6.68
C GLY A 74 -12.09 9.67 -6.20
N PHE A 75 -12.54 10.79 -5.63
CA PHE A 75 -11.65 11.82 -5.05
C PHE A 75 -10.86 11.37 -3.82
N ILE A 76 -11.28 10.30 -3.14
CA ILE A 76 -10.54 9.69 -2.03
C ILE A 76 -9.53 8.66 -2.54
N ILE A 77 -9.97 7.74 -3.39
CA ILE A 77 -9.15 6.60 -3.82
C ILE A 77 -8.01 7.08 -4.72
N LEU A 78 -8.28 7.92 -5.73
CA LEU A 78 -7.30 8.27 -6.76
C LEU A 78 -6.06 8.99 -6.17
N PRO A 79 -6.19 10.06 -5.36
CA PRO A 79 -5.02 10.70 -4.77
C PRO A 79 -4.26 9.78 -3.81
N ALA A 80 -4.96 8.95 -3.04
CA ALA A 80 -4.33 8.00 -2.13
C ALA A 80 -3.52 6.93 -2.88
N VAL A 81 -4.00 6.45 -4.04
CA VAL A 81 -3.24 5.55 -4.91
C VAL A 81 -1.96 6.22 -5.41
N ILE A 82 -2.05 7.46 -5.88
CA ILE A 82 -0.87 8.21 -6.36
C ILE A 82 0.17 8.36 -5.24
N VAL A 83 -0.26 8.78 -4.05
CA VAL A 83 0.64 8.93 -2.88
C VAL A 83 1.21 7.58 -2.45
N GLY A 84 0.37 6.54 -2.37
CA GLY A 84 0.78 5.20 -1.98
C GLY A 84 1.82 4.60 -2.93
N LEU A 85 1.62 4.74 -4.24
CA LEU A 85 2.59 4.35 -5.25
C LEU A 85 3.88 5.17 -5.15
N GLY A 86 3.80 6.46 -4.84
CA GLY A 86 4.97 7.30 -4.58
C GLY A 86 5.85 6.78 -3.43
N PHE A 87 5.24 6.37 -2.32
CA PHE A 87 5.94 5.73 -1.20
C PHE A 87 6.60 4.41 -1.60
N MET A 88 5.89 3.56 -2.36
CA MET A 88 6.43 2.29 -2.84
C MET A 88 7.61 2.51 -3.79
N LEU A 89 7.49 3.41 -4.76
CA LEU A 89 8.56 3.76 -5.70
C LEU A 89 9.78 4.33 -4.99
N TYR A 90 9.57 5.21 -4.01
CA TYR A 90 10.66 5.70 -3.15
C TYR A 90 11.37 4.55 -2.44
N GLY A 91 10.62 3.61 -1.84
CA GLY A 91 11.18 2.43 -1.19
C GLY A 91 11.99 1.56 -2.15
N GLN A 92 11.45 1.28 -3.34
CA GLN A 92 12.11 0.51 -4.39
C GLN A 92 13.44 1.15 -4.83
N ILE A 93 13.41 2.42 -5.25
CA ILE A 93 14.58 3.13 -5.76
C ILE A 93 15.65 3.26 -4.66
N LYS A 94 15.25 3.65 -3.45
CA LYS A 94 16.19 3.93 -2.36
C LYS A 94 16.85 2.65 -1.84
N TYR A 95 16.09 1.60 -1.59
CA TYR A 95 16.58 0.41 -0.87
C TYR A 95 16.79 -0.81 -1.79
N ASN A 96 15.96 -1.03 -2.80
CA ASN A 96 16.12 -2.14 -3.76
C ASN A 96 16.94 -1.75 -5.02
N LYS A 97 17.35 -0.49 -5.16
CA LYS A 97 18.23 0.01 -6.25
C LYS A 97 17.64 -0.23 -7.64
N GLY A 98 16.33 -0.08 -7.78
CA GLY A 98 15.58 -0.28 -9.01
C GLY A 98 14.09 -0.45 -8.72
N ILE A 99 13.27 -0.49 -9.77
CA ILE A 99 11.82 -0.73 -9.65
C ILE A 99 11.47 -2.22 -9.46
N PHE A 100 12.43 -3.12 -9.73
CA PHE A 100 12.37 -4.58 -9.54
C PHE A 100 13.73 -5.12 -9.08
#